data_AF-A0A7S0C8X9-F1
#
_entry.id   AF-A0A7S0C8X9-F1
#
_cell.length_a   1.000
_cell.length_b   1.000
_cell.length_c   1.000
_cell.angle_alpha   90.00
_cell.angle_beta   90.00
_cell.angle_gamma   90.00
#
_symmetry.space_group_name_H-M   'P 1'
#
loop_
_entity.id
_entity.type
_entity.pdbx_description
1 polymer ?
#
loop_
_entity_poly.entity_id
_entity_poly.type
_entity_poly.pdbx_seq_one_letter_code
_entity_poly.pdbx_strand_id
1 'polypeptide(L)'
;MEGSNLTINLDSEIGNEDLEIFTNIIGGGDIVASNGVIHAIDELLITEDVFEKFVTFNPGNCTVCPGGESVPDPDFTPEYFEDTCGDLVLQFNFISNEDECAQAQSLVGAACKCPSSPSAPVGNCTLCPGGEDIPNPDLEPPFLEMTCGTYQQFLGGLGEMECAINQQLFSGMCECPSAPAPGCAICAGGEDFTKPTAIIPEFNMTCTEFEMVSSLIVGNSTDIEGCNAIQYSVSEACGCPAMKISLLELIMSNPTLSISLDL
;
A
#
# COMPACT_ATOMS: atom_id res chain seq x y z
N MET A 1 -26.98 -26.24 24.09
CA MET A 1 -25.91 -26.19 25.10
C MET A 1 -24.80 -27.08 24.58
N GLU A 2 -23.61 -26.53 24.40
CA GLU A 2 -22.52 -27.18 23.65
C GLU A 2 -21.69 -28.17 24.48
N GLY A 3 -21.99 -28.34 25.78
CA GLY A 3 -21.33 -29.34 26.62
C GLY A 3 -19.97 -28.90 27.18
N SER A 4 -19.45 -27.74 26.78
CA SER A 4 -18.27 -27.12 27.36
C SER A 4 -18.55 -26.58 28.77
N ASN A 5 -17.55 -26.64 29.65
CA ASN A 5 -17.66 -26.08 31.00
C ASN A 5 -17.38 -24.57 30.96
N LEU A 6 -18.27 -23.80 31.60
CA LEU A 6 -18.05 -22.37 31.85
C LEU A 6 -17.82 -22.19 33.36
N THR A 7 -16.64 -21.72 33.74
CA THR A 7 -16.35 -21.33 35.13
C THR A 7 -16.78 -19.89 35.32
N ILE A 8 -17.73 -19.66 36.24
CA ILE A 8 -18.16 -18.32 36.63
C ILE A 8 -17.55 -18.03 37.99
N ASN A 9 -16.56 -17.14 38.03
CA ASN A 9 -15.97 -16.66 39.27
C ASN A 9 -16.74 -15.42 39.76
N LEU A 10 -17.16 -15.42 41.03
CA LEU A 10 -17.94 -14.36 41.65
C LEU A 10 -17.13 -13.51 42.63
N ASP A 11 -15.83 -13.83 42.82
CA ASP A 11 -14.97 -13.10 43.73
C ASP A 11 -14.37 -11.86 43.04
N SER A 12 -14.49 -10.71 43.70
CA SER A 12 -13.96 -9.42 43.23
C SER A 12 -12.46 -9.25 43.44
N GLU A 13 -11.74 -10.29 43.86
CA GLU A 13 -10.30 -10.23 44.11
C GLU A 13 -9.55 -10.92 42.98
N ILE A 14 -9.09 -10.10 42.05
CA ILE A 14 -8.20 -10.46 40.94
C ILE A 14 -6.88 -10.95 41.53
N GLY A 15 -6.55 -12.21 41.28
CA GLY A 15 -5.19 -12.72 41.50
C GLY A 15 -5.13 -14.22 41.73
N ASN A 16 -5.04 -15.00 40.65
CA ASN A 16 -4.08 -16.11 40.53
C ASN A 16 -3.99 -16.59 39.06
N GLU A 17 -2.84 -17.17 38.74
CA GLU A 17 -2.19 -17.25 37.43
C GLU A 17 -2.68 -18.34 36.46
N ASP A 18 -3.97 -18.70 36.49
CA ASP A 18 -4.56 -19.53 35.43
C ASP A 18 -5.25 -18.62 34.40
N LEU A 19 -5.19 -19.00 33.11
CA LEU A 19 -5.80 -18.26 32.00
C LEU A 19 -7.34 -18.31 32.12
N GLU A 20 -7.89 -17.54 33.06
CA GLU A 20 -9.32 -17.33 33.21
C GLU A 20 -9.77 -16.29 32.18
N ILE A 21 -10.78 -16.60 31.38
CA ILE A 21 -11.41 -15.62 30.48
C ILE A 21 -12.16 -14.63 31.37
N PHE A 22 -11.54 -13.49 31.65
CA PHE A 22 -12.13 -12.42 32.44
C PHE A 22 -13.14 -11.64 31.60
N THR A 23 -14.41 -12.03 31.61
CA THR A 23 -15.47 -11.14 31.13
C THR A 23 -16.00 -10.33 32.30
N ASN A 24 -16.06 -9.00 32.18
CA ASN A 24 -16.78 -8.22 33.18
C ASN A 24 -18.27 -8.24 32.85
N ILE A 25 -19.10 -8.43 33.87
CA ILE A 25 -20.54 -8.23 33.72
C ILE A 25 -20.78 -6.71 33.58
N ILE A 26 -21.02 -6.23 32.35
CA ILE A 26 -21.41 -4.85 32.13
C ILE A 26 -22.80 -4.64 32.75
N GLY A 27 -22.89 -3.70 33.70
CA GLY A 27 -24.18 -3.18 34.18
C GLY A 27 -24.70 -3.78 35.48
N GLY A 28 -23.96 -4.69 36.12
CA GLY A 28 -24.15 -5.07 37.53
C GLY A 28 -25.52 -5.65 37.93
N GLY A 29 -26.35 -6.08 36.98
CA GLY A 29 -27.71 -6.54 37.27
C GLY A 29 -28.16 -7.69 36.36
N ASP A 30 -28.82 -8.66 36.99
CA ASP A 30 -29.46 -9.79 36.34
C ASP A 30 -30.71 -9.36 35.58
N ILE A 31 -30.82 -9.72 34.30
CA ILE A 31 -32.04 -9.50 33.53
C ILE A 31 -32.89 -10.77 33.62
N VAL A 32 -33.99 -10.69 34.37
CA VAL A 32 -34.92 -11.82 34.54
C VAL A 32 -35.82 -11.98 33.30
N ALA A 33 -35.82 -13.17 32.73
CA ALA A 33 -36.69 -13.58 31.63
C ALA A 33 -37.67 -14.69 32.08
N SER A 34 -38.73 -14.95 31.31
CA SER A 34 -39.73 -15.98 31.63
C SER A 34 -39.17 -17.40 31.71
N ASN A 35 -37.95 -17.61 31.22
CA ASN A 35 -37.27 -18.89 31.09
C ASN A 35 -35.82 -18.88 31.61
N GLY A 36 -35.38 -17.84 32.33
CA GLY A 36 -34.02 -17.79 32.84
C GLY A 36 -33.55 -16.39 33.25
N VAL A 37 -32.23 -16.24 33.36
CA VAL A 37 -31.54 -14.99 33.69
C VAL A 37 -30.51 -14.71 32.59
N ILE A 38 -30.37 -13.45 32.19
CA ILE A 38 -29.37 -12.99 31.22
C ILE A 38 -28.37 -12.10 31.96
N HIS A 39 -27.07 -12.39 31.77
CA HIS A 39 -25.97 -11.53 32.17
C HIS A 39 -25.39 -10.88 30.91
N ALA A 40 -25.22 -9.55 30.91
CA ALA A 40 -24.55 -8.83 29.84
C ALA A 40 -23.04 -8.81 30.11
N ILE A 41 -22.24 -9.07 29.08
CA ILE A 41 -20.78 -9.11 29.14
C ILE A 41 -20.19 -8.10 28.15
N ASP A 42 -18.99 -7.58 28.46
CA ASP A 42 -18.22 -6.68 27.59
C ASP A 42 -17.48 -7.42 26.50
N GLU A 43 -17.03 -8.64 26.79
CA GLU A 43 -16.16 -9.41 25.91
C GLU A 43 -16.81 -10.69 25.42
N LEU A 44 -16.37 -11.15 24.24
CA LEU A 44 -16.88 -12.37 23.63
C LEU A 44 -16.27 -13.59 24.33
N LEU A 45 -17.11 -14.52 24.80
CA LEU A 45 -16.66 -15.81 25.30
C LEU A 45 -16.20 -16.68 24.13
N ILE A 46 -14.91 -17.02 24.10
CA ILE A 46 -14.31 -17.93 23.13
C ILE A 46 -14.05 -19.26 23.84
N THR A 47 -14.54 -20.37 23.28
CA THR A 47 -14.31 -21.70 23.82
C THR A 47 -12.91 -22.21 23.46
N GLU A 48 -12.35 -23.12 24.26
CA GLU A 48 -11.02 -23.70 23.99
C GLU A 48 -10.91 -24.32 22.59
N ASP A 49 -11.96 -24.95 22.07
CA ASP A 49 -11.95 -25.55 20.74
C ASP A 49 -11.98 -24.51 19.61
N VAL A 50 -12.60 -23.35 19.86
CA VAL A 50 -12.56 -22.21 18.94
C VAL A 50 -11.20 -21.53 19.03
N PHE A 51 -10.66 -21.36 20.24
CA PHE A 51 -9.32 -20.83 20.46
C PHE A 51 -8.26 -21.72 19.80
N GLU A 52 -8.31 -23.03 19.99
CA GLU A 52 -7.42 -23.98 19.34
C GLU A 52 -7.55 -23.96 17.81
N LYS A 53 -8.74 -23.71 17.25
CA LYS A 53 -8.91 -23.49 15.80
C LYS A 53 -8.36 -22.14 15.33
N PHE A 54 -8.39 -21.12 16.18
CA PHE A 54 -7.70 -19.85 15.94
C PHE A 54 -6.19 -19.94 16.22
N VAL A 55 -5.71 -20.95 16.94
CA VAL A 55 -4.29 -21.11 17.34
C VAL A 55 -3.59 -22.26 16.62
N THR A 56 -4.32 -23.15 15.95
CA THR A 56 -3.81 -23.87 14.75
C THR A 56 -3.68 -22.91 13.57
N PHE A 57 -3.18 -21.71 13.85
CA PHE A 57 -2.38 -20.98 12.90
C PHE A 57 -1.17 -21.85 12.60
N ASN A 58 -0.96 -22.13 11.32
CA ASN A 58 0.33 -22.60 10.88
C ASN A 58 1.24 -21.36 11.00
N PRO A 59 2.08 -21.22 12.05
CA PRO A 59 2.95 -20.07 12.13
C PRO A 59 3.76 -20.06 10.83
N GLY A 60 3.66 -18.97 10.08
CA GLY A 60 4.62 -18.71 9.03
C GLY A 60 6.00 -18.82 9.65
N ASN A 61 6.89 -19.61 9.05
CA ASN A 61 8.26 -19.74 9.53
C ASN A 61 9.11 -18.52 9.14
N CYS A 62 8.46 -17.38 8.90
CA CYS A 62 9.11 -16.17 8.45
C CYS A 62 9.61 -15.37 9.65
N THR A 63 10.92 -15.15 9.70
CA THR A 63 11.58 -14.30 10.69
C THR A 63 11.95 -12.96 10.06
N VAL A 64 12.02 -11.88 10.84
CA VAL A 64 12.49 -10.57 10.31
C VAL A 64 13.90 -10.66 9.72
N CYS A 65 14.79 -11.39 10.39
CA CYS A 65 16.14 -11.65 9.87
C CYS A 65 16.15 -12.93 9.01
N PRO A 66 16.64 -12.89 7.75
CA PRO A 66 16.62 -14.04 6.86
C PRO A 66 17.43 -15.25 7.34
N GLY A 67 18.47 -15.04 8.15
CA GLY A 67 19.24 -16.13 8.77
C GLY A 67 18.59 -16.77 10.00
N GLY A 68 17.37 -16.36 10.38
CA GLY A 68 16.70 -16.80 11.62
C GLY A 68 17.32 -16.24 12.90
N GLU A 69 18.20 -15.24 12.78
CA GLU A 69 18.84 -14.56 13.90
C GLU A 69 17.84 -13.62 14.61
N SER A 70 18.10 -13.31 15.88
CA SER A 70 17.33 -12.30 16.62
C SER A 70 17.62 -10.90 16.08
N VAL A 71 16.60 -10.05 16.05
CA VAL A 71 16.77 -8.65 15.66
C VAL A 71 17.67 -7.92 16.67
N PRO A 72 18.75 -7.21 16.23
CA PRO A 72 19.73 -6.62 17.15
C PRO A 72 19.20 -5.50 18.05
N ASP A 73 18.20 -4.76 17.60
CA ASP A 73 17.58 -3.64 18.32
C ASP A 73 16.06 -3.73 18.18
N PRO A 74 15.37 -4.52 19.03
CA PRO A 74 13.93 -4.76 18.91
C PRO A 74 13.10 -3.50 19.19
N ASP A 75 13.61 -2.53 19.94
CA ASP A 75 12.90 -1.29 20.26
C ASP A 75 13.07 -0.21 19.16
N PHE A 76 13.90 -0.48 18.14
CA PHE A 76 14.09 0.44 17.02
C PHE A 76 12.83 0.48 16.15
N THR A 77 12.28 1.67 15.95
CA THR A 77 11.20 1.94 14.99
C THR A 77 11.83 2.54 13.73
N PRO A 78 11.92 1.80 12.62
CA PRO A 78 12.39 2.38 11.39
C PRO A 78 11.39 3.44 10.89
N GLU A 79 11.89 4.50 10.28
CA GLU A 79 11.11 5.69 9.89
C GLU A 79 9.88 5.40 9.00
N TYR A 80 9.87 4.25 8.32
CA TYR A 80 8.80 3.80 7.42
C TYR A 80 7.81 2.80 8.02
N PHE A 81 8.09 2.28 9.21
CA PHE A 81 7.21 1.33 9.88
C PHE A 81 6.66 2.01 11.13
N GLU A 82 5.34 1.93 11.32
CA GLU A 82 4.71 2.42 12.55
C GLU A 82 5.07 1.54 13.77
N ASP A 83 5.58 0.34 13.50
CA ASP A 83 5.88 -0.70 14.46
C ASP A 83 7.37 -0.78 14.77
N THR A 84 7.69 -1.21 16.00
CA THR A 84 9.06 -1.52 16.37
C THR A 84 9.54 -2.78 15.66
N CYS A 85 10.84 -2.92 15.48
CA CYS A 85 11.42 -4.14 14.94
C CYS A 85 11.03 -5.41 15.73
N GLY A 86 10.75 -5.28 17.04
CA GLY A 86 10.21 -6.35 17.87
C GLY A 86 8.76 -6.70 17.55
N ASP A 87 7.91 -5.70 17.31
CA ASP A 87 6.53 -5.90 16.87
C ASP A 87 6.48 -6.53 15.47
N LEU A 88 7.38 -6.12 14.57
CA LEU A 88 7.51 -6.71 13.23
C LEU A 88 7.91 -8.20 13.30
N VAL A 89 8.66 -8.64 14.31
CA VAL A 89 8.92 -10.09 14.53
C VAL A 89 7.61 -10.86 14.75
N LEU A 90 6.66 -10.27 15.49
CA LEU A 90 5.36 -10.90 15.72
C LEU A 90 4.53 -10.92 14.43
N GLN A 91 4.57 -9.84 13.64
CA GLN A 91 3.85 -9.76 12.38
C GLN A 91 4.38 -10.72 11.32
N PHE A 92 5.69 -10.87 11.23
CA PHE A 92 6.33 -11.76 10.25
C PHE A 92 5.94 -13.22 10.45
N ASN A 93 5.68 -13.65 11.68
CA ASN A 93 5.19 -15.01 11.97
C ASN A 93 3.85 -15.33 11.28
N PHE A 94 3.13 -14.35 10.73
CA PHE A 94 1.91 -14.59 9.96
C PHE A 94 2.16 -14.79 8.45
N ILE A 95 3.36 -14.48 7.95
CA ILE A 95 3.73 -14.64 6.54
C ILE A 95 4.13 -16.09 6.29
N SER A 96 3.25 -16.84 5.62
CA SER A 96 3.46 -18.27 5.31
C SER A 96 4.01 -18.52 3.91
N ASN A 97 3.93 -17.54 3.01
CA ASN A 97 4.47 -17.61 1.65
C ASN A 97 5.97 -17.29 1.68
N GLU A 98 6.80 -18.18 1.11
CA GLU A 98 8.26 -18.02 1.10
C GLU A 98 8.73 -16.81 0.29
N ASP A 99 8.06 -16.48 -0.82
CA ASP A 99 8.40 -15.33 -1.68
C ASP A 99 8.03 -14.00 -0.99
N GLU A 100 6.84 -13.93 -0.39
CA GLU A 100 6.43 -12.77 0.42
C GLU A 100 7.36 -12.59 1.63
N CYS A 101 7.76 -13.69 2.26
CA CYS A 101 8.70 -13.67 3.37
C CYS A 101 10.07 -13.14 2.94
N ALA A 102 10.61 -13.63 1.82
CA ALA A 102 11.89 -13.19 1.29
C ALA A 102 11.86 -11.69 0.94
N GLN A 103 10.76 -11.22 0.35
CA GLN A 103 10.56 -9.80 0.04
C GLN A 103 10.50 -8.96 1.31
N ALA A 104 9.68 -9.37 2.30
CA ALA A 104 9.55 -8.67 3.57
C ALA A 104 10.89 -8.64 4.34
N GLN A 105 11.64 -9.75 4.34
CA GLN A 105 12.98 -9.86 4.95
C GLN A 105 14.00 -8.97 4.26
N SER A 106 13.92 -8.78 2.94
CA SER A 106 14.83 -7.91 2.20
C SER A 106 14.68 -6.45 2.60
N LEU A 107 13.44 -6.02 2.85
CA LEU A 107 13.10 -4.65 3.21
C LEU A 107 13.32 -4.39 4.70
N VAL A 108 12.65 -5.19 5.54
CA VAL A 108 12.64 -4.99 7.00
C VAL A 108 13.95 -5.46 7.63
N GLY A 109 14.54 -6.54 7.13
CA GLY A 109 15.81 -7.05 7.66
C GLY A 109 16.93 -6.00 7.56
N ALA A 110 16.97 -5.22 6.47
CA ALA A 110 17.94 -4.14 6.32
C ALA A 110 17.62 -2.97 7.26
N ALA A 111 16.36 -2.55 7.33
CA ALA A 111 15.90 -1.48 8.22
C ALA A 111 16.18 -1.80 9.71
N CYS A 112 15.94 -3.04 10.11
CA CYS A 112 16.18 -3.56 11.46
C CYS A 112 17.63 -4.04 11.70
N LYS A 113 18.56 -3.76 10.77
CA LYS A 113 20.00 -4.04 10.90
C LYS A 113 20.34 -5.52 11.13
N CYS A 114 19.57 -6.44 10.57
CA CYS A 114 19.81 -7.88 10.70
C CYS A 114 21.22 -8.26 10.15
N PRO A 115 22.02 -9.06 10.87
CA PRO A 115 23.39 -9.40 10.46
C PRO A 115 23.48 -10.21 9.16
N SER A 116 22.54 -11.15 9.03
CA SER A 116 22.33 -12.00 7.85
C SER A 116 21.37 -11.40 6.84
N SER A 117 20.89 -10.16 7.05
CA SER A 117 20.23 -9.44 5.98
C SER A 117 21.21 -9.44 4.81
N PRO A 118 20.86 -10.02 3.64
CA PRO A 118 21.64 -9.72 2.46
C PRO A 118 21.64 -8.20 2.41
N SER A 119 22.81 -7.56 2.51
CA SER A 119 22.96 -6.15 2.15
C SER A 119 22.18 -6.01 0.86
N ALA A 120 21.00 -5.34 0.92
CA ALA A 120 19.84 -5.60 0.07
C ALA A 120 20.32 -6.14 -1.27
N PRO A 121 20.04 -7.42 -1.63
CA PRO A 121 20.70 -8.09 -2.75
C PRO A 121 20.71 -7.07 -3.84
N VAL A 122 21.88 -6.55 -4.22
CA VAL A 122 21.95 -5.30 -4.99
C VAL A 122 21.28 -5.63 -6.30
N GLY A 123 19.97 -5.44 -6.34
CA GLY A 123 19.21 -5.45 -7.54
C GLY A 123 19.88 -4.36 -8.32
N ASN A 124 20.20 -4.64 -9.57
CA ASN A 124 20.62 -3.59 -10.47
C ASN A 124 19.47 -2.61 -10.74
N CYS A 125 18.40 -2.65 -9.94
CA CYS A 125 17.33 -1.69 -9.95
C CYS A 125 17.85 -0.37 -9.41
N THR A 126 18.12 0.52 -10.35
CA THR A 126 18.37 1.93 -10.11
C THR A 126 17.13 2.71 -10.46
N LEU A 127 16.87 3.80 -9.76
CA LEU A 127 15.74 4.70 -10.01
C LEU A 127 15.81 5.26 -11.43
N CYS A 128 17.03 5.54 -11.90
CA CYS A 128 17.27 5.89 -13.29
C CYS A 128 17.46 4.62 -14.14
N PRO A 129 16.60 4.36 -15.15
CA PRO A 129 16.65 3.15 -15.96
C PRO A 129 17.99 2.84 -16.64
N GLY A 130 18.80 3.87 -16.96
CA GLY A 130 20.11 3.70 -17.59
C GLY A 130 21.25 3.43 -16.60
N GLY A 131 20.94 3.33 -15.30
CA GLY A 131 21.95 3.16 -14.25
C GLY A 131 22.70 4.44 -13.89
N GLU A 132 22.23 5.61 -14.35
CA GLU A 132 22.82 6.90 -14.02
C GLU A 132 22.56 7.31 -12.56
N ASP A 133 23.40 8.21 -12.06
CA ASP A 133 23.18 8.85 -10.76
C ASP A 133 21.94 9.77 -10.80
N ILE A 134 21.21 9.80 -9.69
CA ILE A 134 20.05 10.69 -9.51
C ILE A 134 20.56 12.13 -9.45
N PRO A 135 20.13 13.04 -10.36
CA PRO A 135 20.65 14.40 -10.39
C PRO A 135 20.37 15.21 -9.12
N ASN A 136 19.22 14.97 -8.49
CA ASN A 136 18.83 15.61 -7.25
C ASN A 136 18.34 14.57 -6.22
N PRO A 137 19.26 13.91 -5.47
CA PRO A 137 18.89 12.85 -4.54
C PRO A 137 18.08 13.35 -3.35
N ASP A 138 18.18 14.65 -3.01
CA ASP A 138 17.44 15.27 -1.90
C ASP A 138 16.05 15.77 -2.32
N LEU A 139 15.67 15.62 -3.60
CA LEU A 139 14.33 15.97 -4.06
C LEU A 139 13.30 15.04 -3.43
N GLU A 140 12.24 15.61 -2.85
CA GLU A 140 11.09 14.87 -2.33
C GLU A 140 9.93 14.98 -3.32
N PRO A 141 9.66 13.93 -4.11
CA PRO A 141 8.54 13.97 -5.02
C PRO A 141 7.22 14.06 -4.23
N PRO A 142 6.21 14.78 -4.77
CA PRO A 142 4.89 14.69 -4.20
C PRO A 142 4.47 13.21 -4.16
N PHE A 143 3.80 12.80 -3.08
CA PHE A 143 3.31 11.43 -2.82
C PHE A 143 4.34 10.37 -2.37
N LEU A 144 5.65 10.58 -2.56
CA LEU A 144 6.65 9.59 -2.16
C LEU A 144 6.97 9.62 -0.66
N GLU A 145 6.65 10.72 0.03
CA GLU A 145 6.94 10.98 1.45
C GLU A 145 8.42 10.72 1.84
N MET A 146 9.32 10.64 0.84
CA MET A 146 10.75 10.42 1.01
C MET A 146 11.54 11.02 -0.16
N THR A 147 12.82 11.26 0.07
CA THR A 147 13.76 11.73 -0.95
C THR A 147 14.03 10.69 -2.04
N CYS A 148 14.31 11.12 -3.27
CA CYS A 148 14.71 10.24 -4.38
C CYS A 148 15.92 9.34 -4.03
N GLY A 149 16.89 9.86 -3.27
CA GLY A 149 18.08 9.13 -2.84
C GLY A 149 17.77 8.05 -1.81
N THR A 150 16.79 8.26 -0.95
CA THR A 150 16.31 7.22 -0.02
C THR A 150 15.48 6.18 -0.75
N TYR A 151 14.61 6.61 -1.66
CA TYR A 151 13.80 5.71 -2.48
C TYR A 151 14.65 4.78 -3.35
N GLN A 152 15.79 5.26 -3.87
CA GLN A 152 16.77 4.44 -4.56
C GLN A 152 17.28 3.24 -3.73
N GLN A 153 17.42 3.41 -2.41
CA GLN A 153 17.83 2.31 -1.53
C GLN A 153 16.73 1.25 -1.42
N PHE A 154 15.47 1.68 -1.40
CA PHE A 154 14.30 0.80 -1.43
C PHE A 154 14.25 -0.03 -2.73
N LEU A 155 14.52 0.61 -3.88
CA LEU A 155 14.51 -0.05 -5.18
C LEU A 155 15.52 -1.20 -5.29
N GLY A 156 16.65 -1.13 -4.58
CA GLY A 156 17.68 -2.16 -4.60
C GLY A 156 17.18 -3.55 -4.21
N GLY A 157 16.09 -3.66 -3.44
CA GLY A 157 15.49 -4.94 -3.05
C GLY A 157 14.41 -5.46 -4.01
N LEU A 158 14.04 -4.71 -5.05
CA LEU A 158 12.93 -5.06 -5.93
C LEU A 158 13.34 -6.05 -7.03
N GLY A 159 12.38 -6.89 -7.44
CA GLY A 159 12.48 -7.73 -8.61
C GLY A 159 12.46 -6.92 -9.92
N GLU A 160 12.77 -7.57 -11.05
CA GLU A 160 12.88 -6.90 -12.36
C GLU A 160 11.57 -6.22 -12.79
N MET A 161 10.42 -6.84 -12.51
CA MET A 161 9.11 -6.30 -12.87
C MET A 161 8.74 -5.09 -12.00
N GLU A 162 8.87 -5.24 -10.69
CA GLU A 162 8.62 -4.16 -9.73
C GLU A 162 9.58 -3.00 -9.98
N CYS A 163 10.83 -3.29 -10.32
CA CYS A 163 11.80 -2.29 -10.70
C CYS A 163 11.35 -1.49 -11.93
N ALA A 164 10.95 -2.18 -13.01
CA ALA A 164 10.50 -1.52 -14.24
C ALA A 164 9.29 -0.61 -13.99
N ILE A 165 8.35 -1.06 -13.15
CA ILE A 165 7.20 -0.25 -12.73
C ILE A 165 7.69 0.99 -11.98
N ASN A 166 8.45 0.83 -10.90
CA ASN A 166 8.87 1.98 -10.09
C ASN A 166 9.80 2.95 -10.83
N GLN A 167 10.64 2.46 -11.73
CA GLN A 167 11.42 3.28 -12.65
C GLN A 167 10.50 4.12 -13.55
N GLN A 168 9.44 3.54 -14.14
CA GLN A 168 8.50 4.31 -14.95
C GLN A 168 7.77 5.38 -14.15
N LEU A 169 7.38 5.06 -12.90
CA LEU A 169 6.60 5.96 -12.05
C LEU A 169 7.44 7.14 -11.55
N PHE A 170 8.66 6.87 -11.08
CA PHE A 170 9.40 7.84 -10.26
C PHE A 170 10.68 8.37 -10.90
N SER A 171 11.20 7.75 -11.96
CA SER A 171 12.43 8.24 -12.61
C SER A 171 12.27 9.66 -13.16
N GLY A 172 11.12 9.98 -13.75
CA GLY A 172 10.83 11.32 -14.26
C GLY A 172 10.71 12.36 -13.14
N MET A 173 10.08 11.99 -12.02
CA MET A 173 9.94 12.88 -10.86
C MET A 173 11.29 13.20 -10.20
N CYS A 174 12.22 12.24 -10.25
CA CYS A 174 13.58 12.39 -9.74
C CYS A 174 14.58 12.89 -10.78
N GLU A 175 14.08 13.46 -11.89
CA GLU A 175 14.85 14.09 -12.96
C GLU A 175 15.87 13.16 -13.64
N CYS A 176 15.63 11.85 -13.64
CA CYS A 176 16.55 10.90 -14.27
C CYS A 176 16.72 11.20 -15.77
N PRO A 177 17.96 11.28 -16.30
CA PRO A 177 18.20 11.61 -17.71
C PRO A 177 17.61 10.58 -18.69
N SER A 178 17.55 9.32 -18.27
CA SER A 178 17.01 8.20 -19.04
C SER A 178 15.54 7.91 -18.74
N ALA A 179 14.85 8.79 -18.01
CA ALA A 179 13.44 8.59 -17.70
C ALA A 179 12.67 8.42 -19.01
N PRO A 180 11.86 7.36 -19.17
CA PRO A 180 10.99 7.24 -20.33
C PRO A 180 10.08 8.47 -20.35
N ALA A 181 9.88 9.04 -21.55
CA ALA A 181 8.91 10.11 -21.72
C ALA A 181 7.55 9.64 -21.16
N PRO A 182 6.82 10.48 -20.40
CA PRO A 182 5.56 10.09 -19.80
C PRO A 182 4.63 9.51 -20.88
N GLY A 183 4.19 8.27 -20.67
CA GLY A 183 3.47 7.48 -21.69
C GLY A 183 2.13 8.08 -22.12
N CYS A 184 1.61 9.06 -21.37
CA CYS A 184 0.42 9.82 -21.71
C CYS A 184 0.59 11.27 -21.27
N ALA A 185 0.81 12.19 -22.22
CA ALA A 185 0.74 13.62 -21.93
C ALA A 185 -0.73 14.06 -21.81
N ILE A 186 -1.02 15.01 -20.91
CA ILE A 186 -2.38 15.59 -20.79
C ILE A 186 -2.85 16.20 -22.12
N CYS A 187 -1.94 16.80 -22.88
CA CYS A 187 -2.21 17.31 -24.21
C CYS A 187 -1.81 16.29 -25.27
N ALA A 188 -2.72 15.93 -26.17
CA ALA A 188 -2.52 14.92 -27.21
C ALA A 188 -1.32 15.19 -28.15
N GLY A 189 -0.94 16.46 -28.31
CA GLY A 189 0.22 16.86 -29.10
C GLY A 189 1.57 16.76 -28.38
N GLY A 190 1.58 16.38 -27.09
CA GLY A 190 2.77 16.46 -26.24
C GLY A 190 3.19 17.90 -25.93
N GLU A 191 2.29 18.86 -26.11
CA GLU A 191 2.53 20.28 -25.83
C GLU A 191 2.26 20.59 -24.35
N ASP A 192 2.95 21.59 -23.81
CA ASP A 192 2.70 22.04 -22.43
C ASP A 192 1.29 22.65 -22.30
N PHE A 193 0.58 22.32 -21.22
CA PHE A 193 -0.68 22.97 -20.89
C PHE A 193 -0.48 24.41 -20.41
N THR A 194 -1.45 25.28 -20.73
CA THR A 194 -1.35 26.72 -20.41
C THR A 194 -1.83 27.09 -19.01
N LYS A 195 -2.45 26.14 -18.28
CA LYS A 195 -3.01 26.36 -16.94
C LYS A 195 -2.51 25.32 -15.92
N PRO A 196 -1.22 25.34 -15.54
CA PRO A 196 -0.63 24.36 -14.61
C PRO A 196 -1.34 24.26 -13.26
N THR A 197 -1.85 25.38 -12.75
CA THR A 197 -2.51 25.46 -11.44
C THR A 197 -4.03 25.31 -11.51
N ALA A 198 -4.62 25.03 -12.67
CA ALA A 198 -6.05 24.78 -12.77
C ALA A 198 -6.39 23.47 -12.06
N ILE A 199 -7.41 23.50 -11.19
CA ILE A 199 -7.91 22.31 -10.51
C ILE A 199 -8.82 21.56 -11.47
N ILE A 200 -8.57 20.26 -11.63
CA ILE A 200 -9.40 19.34 -12.37
C ILE A 200 -10.51 18.87 -11.43
N PRO A 201 -11.78 19.25 -11.66
CA PRO A 201 -12.87 19.04 -10.69
C PRO A 201 -13.08 17.58 -10.30
N GLU A 202 -12.87 16.65 -11.24
CA GLU A 202 -13.08 15.22 -11.06
C GLU A 202 -12.07 14.59 -10.09
N PHE A 203 -10.84 15.12 -10.06
CA PHE A 203 -9.74 14.57 -9.27
C PHE A 203 -9.34 15.46 -8.09
N ASN A 204 -9.87 16.68 -8.03
CA ASN A 204 -9.55 17.69 -7.01
C ASN A 204 -8.03 17.93 -6.86
N MET A 205 -7.33 17.94 -7.99
CA MET A 205 -5.88 18.17 -8.06
C MET A 205 -5.57 19.11 -9.23
N THR A 206 -4.41 19.75 -9.18
CA THR A 206 -3.95 20.66 -10.24
C THR A 206 -3.50 19.91 -11.49
N CYS A 207 -3.49 20.57 -12.64
CA CYS A 207 -2.98 19.99 -13.90
C CYS A 207 -1.54 19.48 -13.78
N THR A 208 -0.68 20.18 -13.05
CA THR A 208 0.69 19.73 -12.79
C THR A 208 0.73 18.47 -11.94
N GLU A 209 -0.09 18.38 -10.88
CA GLU A 209 -0.18 17.16 -10.06
C GLU A 209 -0.79 16.00 -10.85
N PHE A 210 -1.78 16.26 -11.69
CA PHE A 210 -2.44 15.23 -12.49
C PHE A 210 -1.53 14.72 -13.60
N GLU A 211 -0.69 15.55 -14.21
CA GLU A 211 0.28 15.10 -15.21
C GLU A 211 1.21 14.05 -14.61
N MET A 212 1.72 14.33 -13.40
CA MET A 212 2.51 13.38 -12.63
C MET A 212 1.75 12.06 -12.39
N VAL A 213 0.49 12.12 -11.96
CA VAL A 213 -0.30 10.90 -11.66
C VAL A 213 -0.78 10.16 -12.92
N SER A 214 -1.05 10.86 -14.02
CA SER A 214 -1.50 10.25 -15.28
C SER A 214 -0.44 9.34 -15.90
N SER A 215 0.84 9.66 -15.68
CA SER A 215 1.95 8.78 -16.03
C SER A 215 1.90 7.45 -15.26
N LEU A 216 1.38 7.46 -14.03
CA LEU A 216 1.17 6.27 -13.19
C LEU A 216 0.01 5.41 -13.67
N ILE A 217 -1.09 6.05 -14.05
CA ILE A 217 -2.33 5.36 -14.46
C ILE A 217 -2.16 4.64 -15.80
N VAL A 218 -1.43 5.25 -16.75
CA VAL A 218 -1.31 4.75 -18.12
C VAL A 218 0.01 4.04 -18.39
N GLY A 219 0.99 4.18 -17.48
CA GLY A 219 2.41 3.81 -17.69
C GLY A 219 2.69 2.39 -18.18
N ASN A 220 1.80 1.43 -17.94
CA ASN A 220 2.01 0.05 -18.36
C ASN A 220 1.15 -0.39 -19.56
N SER A 221 0.35 0.51 -20.11
CA SER A 221 -0.65 0.14 -21.10
C SER A 221 -0.32 0.81 -22.42
N THR A 222 -0.19 0.01 -23.48
CA THR A 222 -0.46 0.46 -24.85
C THR A 222 -1.94 0.85 -25.05
N ASP A 223 -2.66 1.12 -23.96
CA ASP A 223 -4.06 1.45 -23.93
C ASP A 223 -4.22 2.93 -24.30
N ILE A 224 -4.10 3.14 -25.60
CA ILE A 224 -4.40 4.38 -26.28
C ILE A 224 -5.82 4.85 -25.91
N GLU A 225 -6.75 3.94 -25.59
CA GLU A 225 -8.11 4.32 -25.20
C GLU A 225 -8.14 4.97 -23.81
N GLY A 226 -7.41 4.40 -22.84
CA GLY A 226 -7.22 4.99 -21.51
C GLY A 226 -6.57 6.38 -21.57
N CYS A 227 -5.52 6.54 -22.37
CA CYS A 227 -4.88 7.83 -22.56
C CYS A 227 -5.81 8.86 -23.22
N ASN A 228 -6.53 8.47 -24.27
CA ASN A 228 -7.47 9.36 -24.96
C ASN A 228 -8.63 9.79 -24.05
N ALA A 229 -9.12 8.90 -23.18
CA ALA A 229 -10.18 9.24 -22.22
C ALA A 229 -9.72 10.28 -21.18
N ILE A 230 -8.49 10.14 -20.68
CA ILE A 230 -7.87 11.11 -19.78
C ILE A 230 -7.66 12.45 -20.49
N GLN A 231 -7.05 12.43 -21.69
CA GLN A 231 -6.83 13.63 -22.49
C GLN A 231 -8.16 14.34 -22.78
N TYR A 232 -9.22 13.61 -23.12
CA TYR A 232 -10.53 14.20 -23.37
C TYR A 232 -11.11 14.89 -22.13
N SER A 233 -10.97 14.27 -20.97
CA SER A 233 -11.57 14.77 -19.72
C SER A 233 -10.80 15.97 -19.15
N VAL A 234 -9.48 16.02 -19.36
CA VAL A 234 -8.58 16.94 -18.64
C VAL A 234 -8.03 18.07 -19.52
N SER A 235 -7.92 17.86 -20.84
CA SER A 235 -7.27 18.80 -21.76
C SER A 235 -7.87 20.21 -21.74
N GLU A 236 -9.20 20.33 -21.65
CA GLU A 236 -9.87 21.64 -21.61
C GLU A 236 -9.59 22.40 -20.30
N ALA A 237 -9.66 21.70 -19.17
CA ALA A 237 -9.39 22.26 -17.86
C ALA A 237 -7.95 22.80 -17.77
N CYS A 238 -7.00 22.07 -18.33
CA CYS A 238 -5.59 22.44 -18.36
C CYS A 238 -5.24 23.43 -19.48
N GLY A 239 -6.16 23.72 -20.39
CA GLY A 239 -5.93 24.67 -21.48
C GLY A 239 -4.93 24.14 -22.51
N CYS A 240 -5.02 22.85 -22.82
CA CYS A 240 -4.39 22.29 -24.01
C CYS A 240 -5.02 22.93 -25.27
N PRO A 241 -4.26 23.05 -26.37
CA PRO A 241 -4.84 23.45 -27.65
C PRO A 241 -5.96 22.47 -27.99
N ALA A 242 -7.12 23.00 -28.36
CA ALA A 242 -8.32 22.21 -28.59
C ALA A 242 -7.99 21.03 -29.50
N MET A 243 -8.19 19.82 -28.97
CA MET A 243 -8.10 18.61 -29.77
C MET A 243 -9.08 18.77 -30.93
N LYS A 244 -8.55 18.94 -32.15
CA LYS A 244 -9.34 18.79 -33.37
C LYS A 244 -9.60 17.30 -33.61
N ILE A 245 -10.14 16.61 -32.61
CA ILE A 245 -10.76 15.33 -32.86
C ILE A 245 -12.07 15.68 -33.53
N SER A 246 -12.16 15.36 -34.82
CA SER A 246 -13.42 15.46 -35.53
C SER A 246 -14.42 14.61 -34.75
N LEU A 247 -15.60 15.17 -34.40
CA LEU A 247 -16.66 14.44 -33.71
C LEU A 247 -16.97 13.08 -34.40
N LEU A 248 -16.70 12.99 -35.71
CA LEU A 248 -16.75 11.77 -36.49
C LEU A 248 -15.79 10.66 -36.02
N GLU A 249 -14.56 10.98 -35.62
CA GLU A 249 -13.56 9.98 -35.19
C GLU A 249 -13.90 9.40 -33.81
N LEU A 250 -14.44 10.23 -32.91
CA LEU A 250 -14.89 9.79 -31.58
C LEU A 250 -16.12 8.85 -31.68
N ILE A 251 -17.05 9.15 -32.60
CA ILE A 251 -18.22 8.29 -32.86
C ILE A 251 -17.81 6.97 -33.53
N MET A 252 -16.75 6.97 -34.35
CA MET A 252 -16.26 5.76 -35.01
C MET A 252 -15.46 4.85 -34.09
N SER A 253 -14.80 5.36 -33.04
CA SER A 253 -14.02 4.52 -32.11
C SER A 253 -14.88 3.89 -31.00
N ASN A 254 -16.07 4.43 -30.71
CA ASN A 254 -16.91 3.94 -29.60
C ASN A 254 -18.39 3.79 -30.02
N PRO A 255 -18.76 2.66 -30.65
CA PRO A 255 -20.09 2.48 -31.28
C PRO A 255 -21.27 2.42 -30.30
N THR A 256 -21.03 2.43 -28.99
CA THR A 256 -22.05 2.40 -27.94
C THR A 256 -22.33 3.78 -27.34
N LEU A 257 -21.54 4.81 -27.65
CA LEU A 257 -21.77 6.16 -27.12
C LEU A 257 -22.98 6.81 -27.82
N SER A 258 -24.09 6.96 -27.09
CA SER A 258 -25.28 7.68 -27.56
C SER A 258 -25.27 9.11 -27.00
N ILE A 259 -24.86 10.07 -27.83
CA ILE A 259 -24.86 11.50 -27.46
C ILE A 259 -26.21 12.09 -27.87
N SER A 260 -27.01 12.51 -26.88
CA SER A 260 -28.23 13.29 -27.12
C SER A 260 -27.83 14.75 -27.33
N LEU A 261 -27.85 15.20 -28.59
CA LEU A 261 -27.74 16.62 -28.93
C LEU A 261 -29.12 17.28 -28.78
N ASP A 262 -29.31 18.01 -27.69
CA ASP A 262 -30.41 18.97 -27.61
C ASP A 262 -30.04 20.19 -28.45
N LEU A 263 -30.68 20.28 -29.63
CA LEU A 263 -30.62 21.41 -30.57
C LEU A 263 -31.65 22.49 -30.20
#